data_AF-I2FL99-F1
#
_entry.id   AF-I2FL99-F1
#
_cell.length_a   1.000
_cell.length_b   1.000
_cell.length_c   1.000
_cell.angle_alpha   90.00
_cell.angle_beta   90.00
_cell.angle_gamma   90.00
#
_symmetry.space_group_name_H-M   'P 1'
#
loop_
_entity.id
_entity.type
_entity.pdbx_description
1 polymer ?
#
loop_
_entity_poly.entity_id
_entity_poly.type
_entity_poly.pdbx_seq_one_letter_code
_entity_poly.pdbx_strand_id
1 'polypeptide(L)'
;QMKCLWDRPYSNEEKESYREIIFANAITSIQVVLDALPSLEGIEIPSGPGDAQRIDCLLNLPPDAHDVDVLDPKVTEAISVLWQHPSLRAAVAKSHLYQLNDSASYFDNISRIGQPGYIPTEQDIVRSRVKTTGISESTFNVGQLIWRVFDVGGQRSERKKRIHCFENVNVLIFFVAINEYDQVLYED
;
A
#
# COMPACT_ATOMS: atom_id res chain seq x y z
N GLN A 1 12.48 2.85 -6.24
CA GLN A 1 13.90 2.75 -5.82
C GLN A 1 14.87 3.13 -6.94
N MET A 2 14.78 2.57 -8.16
CA MET A 2 15.70 2.93 -9.26
C MET A 2 15.72 4.43 -9.58
N LYS A 3 14.55 5.07 -9.61
CA LYS A 3 14.42 6.52 -9.80
C LYS A 3 15.18 7.33 -8.73
N CYS A 4 15.00 7.01 -7.45
CA CYS A 4 15.69 7.69 -6.34
C CYS A 4 17.22 7.59 -6.43
N LEU A 5 17.74 6.49 -6.98
CA LEU A 5 19.18 6.22 -7.01
C LEU A 5 19.89 6.78 -8.25
N TRP A 6 19.22 6.77 -9.42
CA TRP A 6 19.89 6.97 -10.71
C TRP A 6 19.20 7.94 -11.67
N ASP A 7 18.09 8.55 -11.26
CA ASP A 7 17.43 9.60 -12.04
C ASP A 7 17.45 10.91 -11.25
N ARG A 8 16.28 11.36 -10.79
CA ARG A 8 16.12 12.57 -9.98
C ARG A 8 15.24 12.28 -8.75
N PRO A 9 15.44 13.01 -7.64
CA PRO A 9 14.49 13.01 -6.54
C PRO A 9 13.09 13.34 -7.03
N TYR A 10 12.07 12.81 -6.36
CA TYR A 10 10.69 13.13 -6.70
C TYR A 10 10.43 14.63 -6.53
N SER A 11 9.84 15.26 -7.55
CA SER A 11 9.38 16.66 -7.44
C SER A 11 8.21 16.76 -6.45
N ASN A 12 7.88 17.97 -6.00
CA ASN A 12 6.75 18.14 -5.09
C ASN A 12 5.43 17.76 -5.78
N GLU A 13 5.27 18.13 -7.05
CA GLU A 13 4.09 17.78 -7.86
C GLU A 13 3.97 16.25 -8.02
N GLU A 14 5.10 15.57 -8.26
CA GLU A 14 5.14 14.11 -8.30
C GLU A 14 4.86 13.49 -6.94
N LYS A 15 5.23 14.12 -5.81
CA LYS A 15 4.89 13.60 -4.48
C LYS A 15 3.40 13.77 -4.21
N GLU A 16 2.84 14.92 -4.56
CA GLU A 16 1.42 15.21 -4.39
C GLU A 16 0.53 14.23 -5.14
N SER A 17 0.92 13.79 -6.34
CA SER A 17 0.14 12.80 -7.10
C SER A 17 0.04 11.42 -6.43
N TYR A 18 0.85 11.13 -5.40
CA TYR A 18 0.74 9.88 -4.61
C TYR A 18 -0.12 10.04 -3.34
N ARG A 19 -0.57 11.26 -3.02
CA ARG A 19 -1.33 11.54 -1.79
C ARG A 19 -2.59 10.69 -1.72
N GLU A 20 -3.43 10.77 -2.75
CA GLU A 20 -4.68 10.00 -2.87
C GLU A 20 -4.43 8.49 -2.81
N ILE A 21 -3.35 8.02 -3.45
CA ILE A 21 -2.96 6.61 -3.45
C ILE A 21 -2.64 6.15 -2.03
N ILE A 22 -1.90 6.95 -1.28
CA ILE A 22 -1.52 6.65 0.11
C ILE A 22 -2.75 6.68 1.03
N PHE A 23 -3.66 7.62 0.82
CA PHE A 23 -4.94 7.68 1.52
C PHE A 23 -5.79 6.44 1.26
N ALA A 24 -5.94 6.05 -0.01
CA ALA A 24 -6.63 4.83 -0.41
C ALA A 24 -5.99 3.60 0.24
N ASN A 25 -4.66 3.48 0.17
CA ASN A 25 -3.93 2.37 0.79
C ASN A 25 -4.16 2.30 2.31
N ALA A 26 -4.17 3.43 3.02
CA ALA A 26 -4.42 3.47 4.45
C ALA A 26 -5.87 3.04 4.81
N ILE A 27 -6.86 3.59 4.10
CA ILE A 27 -8.30 3.28 4.31
C ILE A 27 -8.59 1.81 3.99
N THR A 28 -8.19 1.34 2.82
CA THR A 28 -8.43 -0.07 2.42
C THR A 28 -7.69 -1.03 3.35
N SER A 29 -6.48 -0.70 3.80
CA SER A 29 -5.75 -1.57 4.73
C SER A 29 -6.46 -1.71 6.07
N ILE A 30 -7.00 -0.62 6.65
CA ILE A 30 -7.72 -0.73 7.92
C ILE A 30 -9.04 -1.48 7.75
N GLN A 31 -9.77 -1.26 6.65
CA GLN A 31 -11.02 -1.99 6.36
C GLN A 31 -10.78 -3.49 6.26
N VAL A 32 -9.75 -3.92 5.51
CA VAL A 32 -9.37 -5.34 5.39
C VAL A 32 -9.05 -5.96 6.74
N VAL A 33 -8.33 -5.26 7.61
CA VAL A 33 -8.03 -5.76 8.96
C VAL A 33 -9.32 -5.89 9.78
N LEU A 34 -10.19 -4.88 9.75
CA LEU A 34 -11.44 -4.87 10.51
C LEU A 34 -12.42 -5.94 10.03
N ASP A 35 -12.53 -6.16 8.72
CA ASP A 35 -13.35 -7.21 8.11
C ASP A 35 -12.85 -8.62 8.45
N ALA A 36 -11.53 -8.77 8.64
CA ALA A 36 -10.93 -10.05 9.02
C ALA A 36 -11.11 -10.38 10.51
N LEU A 37 -11.30 -9.40 11.40
CA LEU A 37 -11.38 -9.64 12.84
C LEU A 37 -12.36 -10.75 13.27
N PRO A 38 -13.59 -10.83 12.74
CA PRO A 38 -14.55 -11.86 13.15
C PRO A 38 -14.10 -13.30 12.84
N SER A 39 -13.18 -13.49 11.88
CA SER A 39 -12.65 -14.81 11.51
C SER A 39 -11.36 -15.16 12.27
N LEU A 40 -10.77 -14.22 13.01
CA LEU A 40 -9.53 -14.43 13.75
C LEU A 40 -9.82 -14.93 15.18
N GLU A 41 -9.72 -16.25 15.36
CA GLU A 41 -9.88 -16.86 16.69
C GLU A 41 -8.92 -16.25 17.74
N GLY A 42 -9.50 -15.91 18.89
CA GLY A 42 -8.78 -15.37 20.05
C GLY A 42 -8.40 -13.90 19.95
N ILE A 43 -8.89 -13.16 18.94
CA ILE A 43 -8.67 -11.72 18.82
C ILE A 43 -10.00 -10.99 18.95
N GLU A 44 -10.19 -10.36 20.10
CA GLU A 44 -11.31 -9.44 20.33
C GLU A 44 -10.75 -8.04 20.54
N ILE A 45 -11.34 -7.03 19.90
CA ILE A 45 -11.01 -5.65 20.23
C ILE A 45 -11.66 -5.32 21.58
N PRO A 46 -10.87 -4.94 22.60
CA PRO A 46 -11.44 -4.47 23.86
C PRO A 46 -12.44 -3.34 23.57
N SER A 47 -13.64 -3.42 24.14
CA SER A 47 -14.67 -2.40 23.93
C SER A 47 -14.33 -1.14 24.72
N GLY A 48 -13.41 -0.33 24.21
CA GLY A 48 -13.17 1.01 24.72
C GLY A 48 -14.31 1.96 24.36
N PRO A 49 -14.43 3.09 25.06
CA PRO A 49 -15.45 4.09 24.75
C PRO A 49 -15.29 4.63 23.32
N GLY A 50 -16.31 4.41 22.47
CA GLY A 50 -16.33 4.92 21.10
C GLY A 50 -15.80 3.94 20.04
N ASP A 51 -15.24 2.79 20.41
CA ASP A 51 -14.56 1.91 19.45
C ASP A 51 -15.53 1.27 18.46
N ALA A 52 -16.71 0.88 18.92
CA ALA A 52 -17.77 0.39 18.04
C ALA A 52 -18.15 1.44 16.98
N GLN A 53 -18.26 2.71 17.38
CA GLN A 53 -18.56 3.82 16.45
C GLN A 53 -17.40 4.09 15.49
N ARG A 54 -16.14 3.97 15.94
CA ARG A 54 -14.95 4.11 15.09
C ARG A 54 -14.88 3.01 14.04
N ILE A 55 -15.11 1.76 14.45
CA ILE A 55 -15.13 0.60 13.56
C ILE A 55 -16.23 0.77 12.51
N ASP A 56 -17.45 1.08 12.94
CA ASP A 56 -18.58 1.31 12.04
C ASP A 56 -18.31 2.47 11.07
N CYS A 57 -17.72 3.56 11.56
CA CYS A 57 -17.34 4.69 10.72
C CYS A 57 -16.34 4.29 9.62
N LEU A 58 -15.33 3.48 9.94
CA LEU A 58 -14.29 3.07 8.99
C LEU A 58 -14.79 2.05 7.97
N LEU A 59 -15.62 1.09 8.39
CA LEU A 59 -16.20 0.07 7.52
C LEU A 59 -17.21 0.66 6.54
N ASN A 60 -17.93 1.71 6.93
CA ASN A 60 -18.95 2.35 6.10
C ASN A 60 -18.43 3.56 5.30
N LEU A 61 -17.12 3.80 5.25
CA LEU A 61 -16.57 4.86 4.40
C LEU A 61 -16.91 4.60 2.92
N PRO A 62 -17.29 5.63 2.16
CA PRO A 62 -17.54 5.46 0.74
C PRO A 62 -16.24 5.14 -0.01
N PRO A 63 -16.29 4.45 -1.16
CA PRO A 63 -15.10 4.04 -1.90
C PRO A 63 -14.16 5.19 -2.29
N ASP A 64 -14.71 6.39 -2.48
CA ASP A 64 -14.04 7.63 -2.85
C ASP A 64 -13.62 8.49 -1.64
N ALA A 65 -13.70 7.98 -0.40
CA ALA A 65 -13.30 8.72 0.81
C ALA A 65 -11.81 9.17 0.83
N HIS A 66 -11.01 8.68 -0.10
CA HIS A 66 -9.61 9.03 -0.29
C HIS A 66 -9.40 10.16 -1.33
N ASP A 67 -10.42 10.50 -2.12
CA ASP A 67 -10.41 11.55 -3.14
C ASP A 67 -10.62 12.93 -2.50
N VAL A 68 -9.66 13.29 -1.64
CA VAL A 68 -9.66 14.52 -0.85
C VAL A 68 -8.24 15.04 -0.64
N ASP A 69 -8.11 16.35 -0.49
CA ASP A 69 -6.81 16.98 -0.18
C ASP A 69 -6.32 16.65 1.24
N VAL A 70 -7.25 16.40 2.16
CA VAL A 70 -6.97 16.10 3.57
C VAL A 70 -7.93 15.01 4.03
N LEU A 71 -7.38 13.93 4.60
CA LEU A 71 -8.19 12.88 5.21
C LEU A 71 -9.09 13.45 6.31
N ASP A 72 -10.32 12.95 6.40
CA ASP A 72 -11.23 13.33 7.47
C ASP A 72 -10.53 13.11 8.83
N PRO A 73 -10.44 14.14 9.68
CA PRO A 73 -9.86 14.02 11.02
C PRO A 73 -10.46 12.88 11.83
N LYS A 74 -11.75 12.56 11.64
CA LYS A 74 -12.41 11.42 12.30
C LYS A 74 -11.84 10.08 11.85
N VAL A 75 -11.52 9.94 10.56
CA VAL A 75 -10.89 8.73 10.01
C VAL A 75 -9.48 8.58 10.56
N THR A 76 -8.71 9.67 10.55
CA THR A 76 -7.35 9.71 11.09
C THR A 76 -7.33 9.37 12.58
N GLU A 77 -8.22 9.96 13.37
CA GLU A 77 -8.39 9.68 14.79
C GLU A 77 -8.81 8.23 15.02
N ALA A 78 -9.81 7.73 14.28
CA ALA A 78 -10.31 6.38 14.42
C ALA A 78 -9.20 5.34 14.20
N ILE A 79 -8.44 5.46 13.11
CA ILE A 79 -7.31 4.57 12.84
C ILE A 79 -6.24 4.71 13.94
N SER A 80 -5.91 5.94 14.35
CA SER A 80 -4.88 6.19 15.36
C SER A 80 -5.22 5.56 16.71
N VAL A 81 -6.46 5.71 17.18
CA VAL A 81 -6.95 5.13 18.44
C VAL A 81 -6.99 3.61 18.33
N LEU A 82 -7.58 3.07 17.26
CA LEU A 82 -7.72 1.63 17.10
C LEU A 82 -6.35 0.93 17.02
N TRP A 83 -5.37 1.58 16.39
CA TRP A 83 -3.98 1.08 16.30
C TRP A 83 -3.26 0.97 17.65
N GLN A 84 -3.75 1.65 18.69
CA GLN A 84 -3.21 1.49 20.04
C GLN A 84 -3.63 0.17 20.69
N HIS A 85 -4.69 -0.49 20.20
CA HIS A 85 -5.12 -1.75 20.79
C HIS A 85 -4.16 -2.90 20.44
N PRO A 86 -3.72 -3.68 21.44
CA PRO A 86 -2.93 -4.88 21.21
C PRO A 86 -3.62 -5.89 20.29
N SER A 87 -4.94 -5.98 20.34
CA SER A 87 -5.76 -6.86 19.50
C SER A 87 -5.65 -6.52 18.01
N LEU A 88 -5.71 -5.23 17.64
CA LEU A 88 -5.58 -4.82 16.24
C LEU A 88 -4.16 -5.08 15.72
N ARG A 89 -3.14 -4.83 16.55
CA ARG A 89 -1.75 -5.19 16.21
C ARG A 89 -1.57 -6.70 16.07
N ALA A 90 -2.23 -7.50 16.91
CA ALA A 90 -2.23 -8.95 16.80
C ALA A 90 -2.96 -9.42 15.53
N ALA A 91 -4.04 -8.75 15.13
CA ALA A 91 -4.75 -9.04 13.89
C ALA A 91 -3.85 -8.79 12.68
N VAL A 92 -3.14 -7.66 12.65
CA VAL A 92 -2.15 -7.34 11.60
C VAL A 92 -1.00 -8.35 11.60
N ALA A 93 -0.52 -8.81 12.76
CA ALA A 93 0.50 -9.85 12.82
C ALA A 93 0.03 -11.22 12.26
N LYS A 94 -1.28 -11.46 12.22
CA LYS A 94 -1.90 -12.61 11.56
C LYS A 94 -2.31 -12.32 10.10
N SER A 95 -1.72 -11.29 9.48
CA SER A 95 -2.03 -10.92 8.09
C SER A 95 -1.89 -12.06 7.09
N HIS A 96 -1.01 -13.04 7.33
CA HIS A 96 -0.89 -14.24 6.49
C HIS A 96 -2.19 -15.04 6.32
N LEU A 97 -3.16 -14.87 7.22
CA LEU A 97 -4.47 -15.53 7.14
C LEU A 97 -5.47 -14.80 6.22
N TYR A 98 -5.16 -13.60 5.74
CA TYR A 98 -6.03 -12.79 4.89
C TYR A 98 -5.22 -11.90 3.93
N GLN A 99 -5.89 -11.13 3.08
CA GLN A 99 -5.21 -10.39 2.00
C GLN A 99 -4.87 -8.97 2.44
N LEU A 100 -3.93 -8.81 3.38
CA LEU A 100 -3.41 -7.50 3.78
C LEU A 100 -2.16 -7.16 2.98
N ASN A 101 -2.05 -5.91 2.59
CA ASN A 101 -0.85 -5.42 1.92
C ASN A 101 0.34 -5.28 2.89
N ASP A 102 1.49 -5.80 2.50
CA ASP A 102 2.77 -5.73 3.24
C ASP A 102 3.33 -4.31 3.43
N SER A 103 2.74 -3.31 2.78
CA SER A 103 3.04 -1.87 2.95
C SER A 103 2.72 -1.36 4.37
N ALA A 104 3.20 -2.03 5.42
CA ALA A 104 2.82 -1.75 6.80
C ALA A 104 3.81 -0.78 7.45
N SER A 105 3.44 0.51 7.40
CA SER A 105 3.56 1.43 8.56
C SER A 105 2.58 2.60 8.45
N TYR A 106 1.51 2.49 7.65
CA TYR A 106 0.53 3.57 7.51
C TYR A 106 -0.09 3.91 8.86
N PHE A 107 -0.43 2.88 9.65
CA PHE A 107 -1.04 3.05 10.96
C PHE A 107 -0.10 3.74 11.96
N ASP A 108 1.20 3.40 11.94
CA ASP A 108 2.21 4.09 12.75
C ASP A 108 2.40 5.56 12.37
N ASN A 109 2.07 5.92 11.13
CA ASN A 109 2.25 7.26 10.59
C ASN A 109 0.92 7.99 10.33
N ILE A 110 -0.22 7.42 10.74
CA ILE A 110 -1.53 7.91 10.29
C ILE A 110 -1.77 9.35 10.74
N SER A 111 -1.30 9.71 11.93
CA SER A 111 -1.38 11.07 12.46
C SER A 111 -0.61 12.09 11.62
N ARG A 112 0.48 11.68 10.94
CA ARG A 112 1.24 12.52 9.99
C ARG A 112 0.54 12.57 8.64
N ILE A 113 0.08 11.43 8.15
CA ILE A 113 -0.60 11.28 6.84
C ILE A 113 -1.89 12.11 6.82
N GLY A 114 -2.64 12.14 7.92
CA GLY A 114 -3.90 12.89 8.03
C GLY A 114 -3.75 14.39 8.35
N GLN A 115 -2.53 14.94 8.46
CA GLN A 115 -2.38 16.38 8.70
C GLN A 115 -2.77 17.21 7.47
N PRO A 116 -3.39 18.38 7.65
CA PRO A 116 -3.54 19.36 6.58
C PRO A 116 -2.18 19.72 5.96
N GLY A 117 -2.11 19.73 4.62
CA GLY A 117 -0.86 20.02 3.90
C GLY A 117 0.14 18.86 3.88
N TYR A 118 -0.28 17.63 4.18
CA TYR A 118 0.55 16.45 4.04
C TYR A 118 1.11 16.32 2.60
N ILE A 119 2.43 16.19 2.51
CA ILE A 119 3.17 15.86 1.29
C ILE A 119 3.85 14.50 1.50
N PRO A 120 3.58 13.50 0.64
CA PRO A 120 4.23 12.21 0.70
C PRO A 120 5.75 12.27 0.71
N THR A 121 6.36 11.50 1.61
CA THR A 121 7.81 11.28 1.59
C THR A 121 8.17 10.24 0.53
N GLU A 122 9.44 10.18 0.14
CA GLU A 122 9.91 9.13 -0.77
C GLU A 122 9.69 7.73 -0.17
N GLN A 123 9.76 7.61 1.15
CA GLN A 123 9.48 6.36 1.85
C GLN A 123 8.00 5.98 1.75
N ASP A 124 7.09 6.95 1.82
CA ASP A 124 5.65 6.71 1.64
C ASP A 124 5.36 6.26 0.21
N ILE A 125 6.00 6.90 -0.78
CA ILE A 125 5.85 6.57 -2.20
C ILE A 125 6.36 5.16 -2.50
N VAL A 126 7.56 4.80 -2.02
CA VAL A 126 8.13 3.47 -2.23
C VAL A 126 7.31 2.38 -1.56
N ARG A 127 6.62 2.69 -0.46
CA ARG A 127 5.73 1.74 0.23
C ARG A 127 4.33 1.73 -0.37
N SER A 128 3.91 2.77 -1.09
CA SER A 128 2.59 2.81 -1.74
C SER A 128 2.42 1.66 -2.72
N ARG A 129 1.26 1.00 -2.65
CA ARG A 129 0.90 -0.07 -3.56
C ARG A 129 0.06 0.52 -4.67
N VAL A 130 0.70 0.67 -5.82
CA VAL A 130 0.05 0.94 -7.09
C VAL A 130 0.08 -0.36 -7.88
N LYS A 131 -1.09 -0.85 -8.28
CA LYS A 131 -1.15 -2.03 -9.14
C LYS A 131 -0.59 -1.67 -10.51
N THR A 132 0.59 -2.20 -10.85
CA THR A 132 1.14 -2.06 -12.21
C THR A 132 0.23 -2.78 -13.21
N THR A 133 -0.38 -2.00 -14.11
CA THR A 133 -1.13 -2.51 -15.25
C THR A 133 -0.33 -2.28 -16.54
N GLY A 134 -0.24 -3.30 -17.39
CA GLY A 134 0.53 -3.20 -18.63
C GLY A 134 2.03 -3.26 -18.43
N ILE A 135 2.74 -2.47 -19.24
CA ILE A 135 4.20 -2.41 -19.30
C ILE A 135 4.59 -0.93 -19.15
N SER A 136 5.47 -0.63 -18.21
CA SER A 136 6.08 0.70 -18.07
C SER A 136 7.57 0.62 -18.42
N GLU A 137 8.05 1.60 -19.19
CA GLU A 137 9.46 1.75 -19.54
C GLU A 137 10.06 2.89 -18.73
N SER A 138 11.27 2.70 -18.20
CA SER A 138 12.06 3.76 -17.58
C SER A 138 13.50 3.67 -18.06
N THR A 139 14.12 4.82 -18.31
CA THR A 139 15.52 4.90 -18.76
C THR A 139 16.37 5.58 -17.71
N PHE A 140 17.51 4.98 -17.35
CA PHE A 140 18.43 5.46 -16.34
C PHE A 140 19.86 5.52 -16.88
N ASN A 141 20.64 6.52 -16.44
CA ASN A 141 22.06 6.58 -16.76
C ASN A 141 22.87 6.12 -15.54
N VAL A 142 23.61 5.02 -15.69
CA VAL A 142 24.49 4.50 -14.64
C VAL A 142 25.93 4.56 -15.16
N GLY A 143 26.64 5.62 -14.77
CA GLY A 143 27.95 5.92 -15.35
C GLY A 143 27.83 6.28 -16.83
N GLN A 144 28.48 5.50 -17.70
CA GLN A 144 28.40 5.66 -19.16
C GLN A 144 27.34 4.75 -19.83
N LEU A 145 26.66 3.91 -19.05
CA LEU A 145 25.67 2.96 -19.56
C LEU A 145 24.26 3.52 -19.43
N ILE A 146 23.49 3.41 -20.50
CA ILE A 146 22.06 3.73 -20.54
C ILE A 146 21.28 2.43 -20.29
N TRP A 147 20.57 2.36 -19.17
CA TRP A 147 19.72 1.24 -18.80
C TRP A 147 18.29 1.53 -19.20
N ARG A 148 17.69 0.62 -19.97
CA ARG A 148 16.25 0.61 -20.24
C ARG A 148 15.61 -0.50 -19.44
N VAL A 149 14.76 -0.13 -18.49
CA VAL A 149 14.09 -1.05 -17.58
C VAL A 149 12.62 -1.10 -17.93
N PHE A 150 12.12 -2.31 -18.14
CA PHE A 150 10.71 -2.58 -18.37
C PHE A 150 10.14 -3.22 -17.12
N ASP A 151 9.17 -2.57 -16.48
CA ASP A 151 8.37 -3.15 -15.40
C ASP A 151 7.06 -3.66 -15.98
N VAL A 152 6.68 -4.88 -15.60
CA VAL A 152 5.58 -5.61 -16.20
C VAL A 152 4.71 -6.23 -15.12
N GLY A 153 3.39 -6.06 -15.25
CA GLY A 153 2.42 -6.56 -14.30
C GLY A 153 2.63 -8.04 -13.89
N GLY A 154 2.69 -8.27 -12.58
CA GLY A 154 2.87 -9.57 -11.93
C GLY A 154 1.68 -10.52 -12.02
N GLN A 155 0.48 -9.95 -12.02
CA GLN A 155 -0.81 -10.66 -11.89
C GLN A 155 -1.13 -11.52 -13.11
N ARG A 156 -1.89 -12.60 -12.91
CA ARG A 156 -2.27 -13.56 -13.96
C ARG A 156 -2.95 -12.87 -15.14
N SER A 157 -3.74 -11.83 -14.91
CA SER A 157 -4.36 -11.01 -15.98
C SER A 157 -3.34 -10.31 -16.88
N GLU A 158 -2.19 -9.93 -16.33
CA GLU A 158 -1.15 -9.17 -17.03
C GLU A 158 -0.12 -10.07 -17.73
N ARG A 159 -0.03 -11.36 -17.35
CA ARG A 159 0.96 -12.31 -17.91
C ARG A 159 0.93 -12.44 -19.43
N LYS A 160 -0.26 -12.32 -20.05
CA LYS A 160 -0.41 -12.37 -21.52
C LYS A 160 0.30 -11.21 -22.24
N LYS A 161 0.45 -10.05 -21.58
CA LYS A 161 1.07 -8.85 -22.16
C LYS A 161 2.60 -8.94 -22.17
N ARG A 162 3.19 -9.81 -21.35
CA ARG A 162 4.65 -9.95 -21.17
C ARG A 162 5.39 -10.32 -22.45
N ILE A 163 4.76 -11.07 -23.36
CA ILE A 163 5.43 -11.52 -24.61
C ILE A 163 5.94 -10.33 -25.44
N HIS A 164 5.28 -9.16 -25.34
CA HIS A 164 5.60 -7.97 -26.12
C HIS A 164 6.84 -7.19 -25.64
N CYS A 165 7.40 -7.49 -24.46
CA CYS A 165 8.58 -6.79 -23.92
C CYS A 165 9.86 -7.64 -23.88
N PHE A 166 9.84 -8.85 -24.47
CA PHE A 166 11.00 -9.75 -24.46
C PHE A 166 11.95 -9.59 -25.66
N GLU A 167 11.64 -8.71 -26.62
CA GLU A 167 12.54 -8.45 -27.74
C GLU A 167 13.78 -7.65 -27.27
N ASN A 168 14.97 -8.13 -27.59
CA ASN A 168 16.25 -7.48 -27.29
C ASN A 168 16.54 -7.25 -25.79
N VAL A 169 16.01 -8.10 -24.90
CA VAL A 169 16.32 -8.05 -23.47
C VAL A 169 17.71 -8.61 -23.20
N ASN A 170 18.58 -7.82 -22.57
CA ASN A 170 19.92 -8.27 -22.16
C ASN A 170 19.92 -9.06 -20.85
N VAL A 171 19.07 -8.67 -19.89
CA VAL A 171 19.03 -9.24 -18.53
C VAL A 171 17.58 -9.36 -18.08
N LEU A 172 17.23 -10.52 -17.50
CA LEU A 172 15.96 -10.74 -16.82
C LEU A 172 16.18 -10.73 -15.31
N ILE A 173 15.48 -9.83 -14.60
CA ILE A 173 15.46 -9.79 -13.14
C ILE A 173 14.12 -10.37 -12.69
N PHE A 174 14.17 -11.47 -11.94
CA PHE A 174 12.98 -12.12 -11.41
C PHE A 174 12.90 -11.90 -9.90
N PHE A 175 11.81 -11.29 -9.44
CA PHE A 175 11.55 -11.04 -8.03
C PHE A 175 10.69 -12.15 -7.44
N VAL A 176 11.08 -12.65 -6.27
CA VAL A 176 10.33 -13.63 -5.48
C VAL A 176 10.13 -13.05 -4.09
N ALA A 177 8.88 -12.95 -3.65
CA ALA A 177 8.57 -12.58 -2.28
C ALA A 177 8.86 -13.78 -1.38
N ILE A 178 9.87 -13.65 -0.53
CA ILE A 178 10.29 -14.73 0.39
C ILE A 178 9.37 -14.79 1.62
N ASN A 179 8.76 -13.66 1.96
CA ASN A 179 7.87 -13.50 3.11
C ASN A 179 6.42 -13.96 2.86
N GLU A 180 6.06 -14.32 1.62
CA GLU A 180 4.73 -14.80 1.24
C GLU A 180 4.61 -16.33 1.29
N TYR A 181 5.55 -17.04 1.94
CA TYR A 181 5.59 -18.51 1.97
C TYR A 181 4.35 -19.16 2.63
N ASP A 182 3.65 -18.43 3.50
CA ASP A 182 2.45 -18.84 4.22
C ASP A 182 1.18 -18.10 3.73
N GLN A 183 1.28 -17.41 2.59
CA GLN A 183 0.17 -16.68 1.98
C GLN A 183 -0.43 -17.43 0.77
N VAL A 184 -1.69 -17.14 0.49
CA VAL A 184 -2.39 -17.63 -0.71
C VAL A 184 -2.47 -16.53 -1.76
N LEU A 185 -2.49 -16.92 -3.04
CA LEU A 185 -2.67 -15.96 -4.13
C LEU A 185 -4.09 -15.40 -4.10
N TYR A 186 -4.23 -14.10 -4.38
CA TYR A 186 -5.54 -13.45 -4.54
C TYR A 186 -6.37 -14.04 -5.70
N GLU A 187 -5.71 -14.69 -6.67
CA GLU A 187 -6.30 -15.09 -7.96
C GLU A 187 -6.86 -16.54 -7.97
N ASP A 188 -6.90 -17.23 -6.82
CA ASP A 188 -7.37 -18.62 -6.68
C ASP A 188 -8.50 -18.77 -5.63
#